data_AF-A0A2M8NKU1-F1
#
_entry.id   AF-A0A2M8NKU1-F1
#
_cell.length_a   1.000
_cell.length_b   1.000
_cell.length_c   1.000
_cell.angle_alpha   90.00
_cell.angle_beta   90.00
_cell.angle_gamma   90.00
#
_symmetry.space_group_name_H-M   'P 1'
#
loop_
_entity.id
_entity.type
_entity.pdbx_description
1 polymer ?
#
loop_
_entity_poly.entity_id
_entity_poly.type
_entity_poly.pdbx_seq_one_letter_code
_entity_poly.pdbx_strand_id
1 'polypeptide(L)'
;LDVVVPDEATAITAGMEIRVIRVREETYIEQRPVPFGMRYQPTSALPRGERLLRRDGEPGVQSVRWRIRYENDLMAAQTLESVTLLRAPIDRLILYGTGVSRSALELIND
;
A
#
# COMPACT_ATOMS: atom_id res chain seq x y z
N LEU A 1 26.69 2.53 -13.74
CA LEU A 1 27.80 1.80 -13.08
C LEU A 1 28.14 0.69 -14.05
N ASP A 2 29.37 0.45 -14.47
CA ASP A 2 29.63 -0.68 -15.39
C ASP A 2 30.46 -1.73 -14.67
N VAL A 3 30.30 -3.00 -15.05
CA VAL A 3 31.01 -4.13 -14.46
C VAL A 3 31.88 -4.77 -15.52
N VAL A 4 33.16 -4.99 -15.23
CA VAL A 4 34.12 -5.63 -16.14
C VAL A 4 34.49 -7.02 -15.60
N VAL A 5 34.59 -7.99 -16.50
CA VAL A 5 35.00 -9.37 -16.19
C VAL A 5 36.11 -9.80 -17.16
N PRO A 6 37.31 -10.18 -16.70
CA PRO A 6 37.74 -10.19 -15.29
C PRO A 6 37.83 -8.78 -14.69
N ASP A 7 37.94 -8.70 -13.37
CA ASP A 7 37.94 -7.45 -12.61
C ASP A 7 39.03 -6.47 -13.11
N GLU A 8 38.81 -5.17 -12.90
CA GLU A 8 39.70 -4.11 -13.40
C GLU A 8 41.13 -4.19 -12.83
N ALA A 9 41.33 -4.80 -11.65
CA ALA A 9 42.64 -5.02 -11.06
C ALA A 9 43.34 -6.28 -11.59
N THR A 10 42.69 -7.08 -12.44
CA THR A 10 43.27 -8.30 -13.01
C THR A 10 44.35 -7.93 -14.03
N ALA A 11 45.57 -8.44 -13.83
CA ALA A 11 46.67 -8.24 -14.76
C ALA A 11 46.34 -8.80 -16.15
N ILE A 12 46.48 -7.97 -17.18
CA ILE A 12 46.16 -8.34 -18.55
C ILE A 12 47.19 -9.35 -19.07
N THR A 13 46.69 -10.47 -19.59
CA THR A 13 47.51 -11.49 -20.25
C THR A 13 47.14 -11.62 -21.73
N ALA A 14 48.09 -12.02 -22.57
CA ALA A 14 47.85 -12.18 -24.00
C ALA A 14 46.78 -13.25 -24.24
N GLY A 15 45.76 -12.92 -25.05
CA GLY A 15 44.63 -13.81 -25.31
C GLY A 15 43.50 -13.74 -24.27
N MET A 16 43.59 -12.85 -23.28
CA MET A 16 42.52 -12.64 -22.30
C MET A 16 41.27 -12.02 -22.95
N GLU A 17 40.10 -12.62 -22.70
CA GLU A 17 38.81 -12.05 -23.06
C GLU A 17 38.33 -11.12 -21.95
N ILE A 18 37.90 -9.91 -22.32
CA ILE A 18 37.34 -8.92 -21.41
C ILE A 18 35.89 -8.67 -21.82
N ARG A 19 34.98 -8.82 -20.86
CA ARG A 19 33.55 -8.55 -21.02
C ARG A 19 33.16 -7.34 -20.21
N VAL A 20 32.44 -6.42 -20.84
CA VAL A 20 31.87 -5.24 -20.18
C VAL A 20 30.35 -5.42 -20.10
N ILE A 21 29.82 -5.31 -18.90
CA ILE A 21 28.39 -5.34 -18.61
C ILE A 21 27.97 -3.91 -18.29
N ARG A 22 27.12 -3.34 -19.14
CA ARG A 22 26.57 -1.99 -18.91
C ARG A 22 25.50 -2.09 -17.84
N VAL A 23 25.66 -1.36 -16.72
CA VAL A 23 24.62 -1.33 -15.66
C VAL A 23 23.99 0.05 -15.55
N ARG A 24 22.66 0.05 -15.68
CA ARG A 24 21.81 1.22 -15.49
C ARG A 24 20.85 0.96 -14.34
N GLU A 25 20.70 1.93 -13.45
CA GLU A 25 19.68 1.90 -12.41
C GLU A 25 18.65 2.99 -12.69
N GLU A 26 17.38 2.67 -12.49
CA GLU A 26 16.27 3.60 -12.61
C GLU A 26 15.39 3.55 -11.36
N THR A 27 14.77 4.68 -11.04
CA THR A 27 13.75 4.74 -10.01
C THR A 27 12.37 4.80 -10.65
N TYR A 28 11.49 3.91 -10.22
CA TYR A 28 10.09 3.91 -10.59
C TYR A 28 9.22 4.20 -9.36
N ILE A 29 8.30 5.14 -9.48
CA ILE A 29 7.37 5.53 -8.42
C ILE A 29 5.95 5.35 -8.92
N GLU A 30 5.14 4.63 -8.15
CA GLU A 30 3.72 4.46 -8.41
C GLU A 30 2.90 4.81 -7.18
N GLN A 31 1.67 5.26 -7.38
CA GLN A 31 0.71 5.45 -6.31
C GLN A 31 -0.26 4.27 -6.29
N ARG A 32 -0.50 3.70 -5.11
CA ARG A 32 -1.43 2.61 -4.88
C ARG A 32 -2.49 3.00 -3.85
N PRO A 33 -3.75 2.54 -4.00
CA PRO A 33 -4.78 2.78 -3.01
C PRO A 33 -4.49 1.99 -1.73
N VAL A 34 -4.80 2.59 -0.58
CA VAL A 34 -4.81 1.91 0.73
C VAL A 34 -6.26 1.65 1.12
N PRO A 35 -6.68 0.39 1.29
CA PRO A 35 -8.05 0.06 1.68
C PRO A 35 -8.44 0.74 3.00
N PHE A 36 -9.71 1.13 3.12
CA PHE A 36 -10.27 1.63 4.38
C PHE A 36 -10.84 0.48 5.23
N GLY A 37 -10.89 0.70 6.54
CA GLY A 37 -11.52 -0.21 7.49
C GLY A 37 -12.99 0.10 7.75
N MET A 38 -13.62 -0.75 8.58
CA MET A 38 -14.95 -0.50 9.13
C MET A 38 -14.86 -0.24 10.63
N ARG A 39 -15.46 0.86 11.08
CA ARG A 39 -15.56 1.21 12.49
C ARG A 39 -17.03 1.21 12.92
N TYR A 40 -17.31 0.54 14.03
CA TYR A 40 -18.62 0.50 14.65
C TYR A 40 -18.63 1.37 15.91
N GLN A 41 -19.65 2.21 16.07
CA GLN A 41 -19.79 3.08 17.24
C GLN A 41 -21.21 3.01 17.82
N PRO A 42 -21.36 2.78 19.14
CA PRO A 42 -22.67 2.77 19.79
C PRO A 42 -23.30 4.17 19.80
N THR A 43 -24.61 4.24 19.72
CA THR A 43 -25.36 5.49 19.93
C THR A 43 -26.75 5.23 20.52
N SER A 44 -27.16 6.06 21.48
CA SER A 44 -28.52 6.04 22.03
C SER A 44 -29.56 6.66 21.10
N ALA A 45 -29.13 7.39 20.05
CA ALA A 45 -30.02 8.00 19.06
C ALA A 45 -30.71 6.98 18.15
N LEU A 46 -30.23 5.73 18.13
CA LEU A 46 -30.84 4.63 17.37
C LEU A 46 -31.39 3.58 18.34
N PRO A 47 -32.60 3.04 18.07
CA PRO A 47 -33.13 1.89 18.79
C PRO A 47 -32.18 0.70 18.76
N ARG A 48 -32.17 -0.09 19.84
CA ARG A 48 -31.37 -1.32 19.89
C ARG A 48 -31.71 -2.24 18.72
N GLY A 49 -30.69 -2.71 18.01
CA GLY A 49 -30.81 -3.57 16.83
C GLY A 49 -30.71 -2.83 15.50
N GLU A 50 -30.89 -1.51 15.48
CA GLU A 50 -30.73 -0.71 14.26
C GLU A 50 -29.26 -0.34 14.00
N ARG A 51 -28.94 -0.13 12.71
CA ARG A 51 -27.64 0.34 12.26
C ARG A 51 -27.80 1.46 11.24
N LEU A 52 -26.90 2.43 11.29
CA LEU A 52 -26.88 3.56 10.36
C LEU A 52 -25.47 3.79 9.82
N LEU A 53 -25.32 3.84 8.49
CA LEU A 53 -24.10 4.35 7.87
C LEU A 53 -24.00 5.85 8.15
N ARG A 54 -23.04 6.25 8.99
CA ARG A 54 -22.82 7.66 9.35
C ARG A 54 -21.84 8.35 8.44
N ARG A 55 -20.82 7.63 7.97
CA ARG A 55 -19.82 8.13 7.03
C ARG A 55 -19.34 6.97 6.17
N ASP A 56 -19.25 7.18 4.86
CA ASP A 56 -18.63 6.19 3.99
C ASP A 56 -17.11 6.13 4.21
N GLY A 57 -16.49 5.04 3.75
CA GLY A 57 -15.05 4.90 3.79
C GLY A 57 -14.41 5.51 2.55
N GLU A 58 -13.22 6.09 2.71
CA GLU A 58 -12.43 6.64 1.60
C GLU A 58 -11.06 5.97 1.57
N PRO A 59 -10.62 5.45 0.42
CA PRO A 59 -9.30 4.85 0.32
C PRO A 59 -8.20 5.90 0.52
N GLY A 60 -7.17 5.48 1.26
CA GLY A 60 -5.93 6.22 1.37
C GLY A 60 -5.08 6.08 0.10
N VAL A 61 -3.90 6.69 0.12
CA VAL A 61 -2.93 6.61 -0.96
C VAL A 61 -1.56 6.38 -0.37
N GLN A 62 -0.84 5.41 -0.93
CA GLN A 62 0.59 5.20 -0.65
C GLN A 62 1.41 5.36 -1.93
N SER A 63 2.61 5.89 -1.78
CA SER A 63 3.65 5.91 -2.80
C SER A 63 4.54 4.68 -2.61
N VAL A 64 4.77 3.92 -3.67
CA VAL A 64 5.69 2.79 -3.69
C VAL A 64 6.84 3.15 -4.62
N ARG A 65 8.06 3.14 -4.08
CA ARG A 65 9.28 3.42 -4.83
C ARG A 65 10.05 2.13 -5.05
N TRP A 66 10.39 1.87 -6.30
CA TRP A 66 11.20 0.76 -6.73
C TRP A 66 12.49 1.26 -7.37
N ARG A 67 13.57 0.52 -7.16
CA ARG A 67 14.79 0.61 -7.96
C ARG A 67 14.83 -0.55 -8.94
N ILE A 68 14.98 -0.26 -10.22
CA ILE A 68 15.14 -1.26 -11.28
C ILE A 68 16.58 -1.20 -11.76
N ARG A 69 17.25 -2.35 -11.78
CA ARG A 69 18.61 -2.50 -12.29
C ARG A 69 18.56 -3.24 -13.62
N TYR A 70 19.18 -2.66 -14.63
CA TYR A 70 19.34 -3.25 -15.96
C TYR A 70 20.81 -3.61 -16.18
N GLU A 71 21.04 -4.79 -16.75
CA GLU A 71 22.34 -5.23 -17.28
C GLU A 71 22.20 -5.43 -18.79
N ASN A 72 23.03 -4.73 -19.58
CA ASN A 72 22.96 -4.76 -21.05
C ASN A 72 21.51 -4.56 -21.56
N ASP A 73 20.85 -3.53 -21.00
CA ASP A 73 19.46 -3.13 -21.26
C ASP A 73 18.37 -4.16 -20.89
N LEU A 74 18.75 -5.31 -20.32
CA LEU A 74 17.82 -6.30 -19.79
C LEU A 74 17.59 -6.08 -18.30
N MET A 75 16.33 -6.12 -17.87
CA MET A 75 15.98 -5.99 -16.45
C MET A 75 16.57 -7.15 -15.66
N ALA A 76 17.52 -6.86 -14.78
CA ALA A 76 18.25 -7.82 -13.97
C ALA A 76 17.69 -7.92 -12.54
N ALA A 77 17.22 -6.81 -11.97
CA ALA A 77 16.62 -6.82 -10.63
C ALA A 77 15.60 -5.70 -10.43
N GLN A 78 14.66 -5.93 -9.52
CA GLN A 78 13.75 -4.93 -8.98
C GLN A 78 13.76 -5.00 -7.46
N THR A 79 14.06 -3.88 -6.82
CA THR A 79 14.16 -3.78 -5.37
C THR A 79 13.14 -2.78 -4.85
N LEU A 80 12.35 -3.17 -3.85
CA LEU A 80 11.49 -2.24 -3.12
C LEU A 80 12.38 -1.32 -2.27
N GLU A 81 12.35 -0.02 -2.54
CA GLU A 81 13.11 0.95 -1.75
C GLU A 81 12.29 1.51 -0.60
N SER A 82 11.04 1.91 -0.87
CA SER A 82 10.18 2.47 0.16
C SER A 82 8.70 2.37 -0.16
N VAL A 83 7.91 2.34 0.90
CA VAL A 83 6.46 2.54 0.87
C VAL A 83 6.14 3.70 1.81
N THR A 84 5.54 4.75 1.29
CA THR A 84 5.22 5.97 2.04
C THR A 84 3.73 6.26 1.99
N LEU A 85 3.08 6.36 3.14
CA LEU A 85 1.68 6.77 3.22
C LEU A 85 1.57 8.26 2.87
N LEU A 86 0.90 8.60 1.77
CA LEU A 86 0.65 9.98 1.34
C LEU A 86 -0.64 10.54 1.94
N ARG A 87 -1.67 9.69 2.04
CA ARG A 87 -2.96 10.02 2.64
C ARG A 87 -3.50 8.80 3.37
N ALA A 88 -3.84 8.97 4.64
CA ALA A 88 -4.47 7.91 5.42
C ALA A 88 -5.88 7.58 4.87
N PRO A 89 -6.29 6.30 4.87
CA PRO A 89 -7.68 5.95 4.60
C PRO A 89 -8.61 6.53 5.67
N ILE A 90 -9.83 6.83 5.27
CA ILE A 90 -10.90 7.22 6.19
C ILE A 90 -11.80 6.00 6.36
N ASP A 91 -11.89 5.48 7.58
CA ASP A 91 -12.75 4.33 7.85
C ASP A 91 -14.23 4.66 7.64
N ARG A 92 -14.95 3.67 7.11
CA ARG A 92 -16.40 3.66 7.08
C ARG A 92 -16.93 3.60 8.51
N LEU A 93 -17.78 4.55 8.89
CA LEU A 93 -18.36 4.61 10.23
C LEU A 93 -19.82 4.14 10.20
N ILE A 94 -20.10 3.07 10.92
CA ILE A 94 -21.44 2.51 11.13
C ILE A 94 -21.82 2.72 12.60
N LEU A 95 -22.93 3.42 12.83
CA LEU A 95 -23.52 3.52 14.16
C LEU A 95 -24.39 2.30 14.41
N TYR A 96 -24.37 1.77 15.63
CA TYR A 96 -25.32 0.76 16.07
C TYR A 96 -26.09 1.23 17.30
N GLY A 97 -27.38 0.94 17.32
CA GLY A 97 -28.28 1.44 18.34
C GLY A 97 -28.12 0.77 19.70
N THR A 98 -28.10 1.61 20.73
CA THR A 98 -28.16 1.23 22.14
C THR A 98 -29.33 1.91 22.87
N GLY A 99 -30.18 2.63 22.13
CA GLY A 99 -31.42 3.21 22.65
C GLY A 99 -32.49 2.16 22.93
N VAL A 100 -33.65 2.59 23.45
CA VAL A 100 -34.77 1.69 23.76
C VAL A 100 -35.17 0.91 22.51
N SER A 101 -35.37 -0.40 22.62
CA SER A 101 -35.77 -1.22 21.48
C SER A 101 -37.18 -0.84 21.02
N ARG A 102 -37.44 -0.90 19.71
CA ARG A 102 -38.78 -0.64 19.17
C ARG A 102 -39.83 -1.58 19.78
N SER A 103 -39.45 -2.85 20.03
CA SER A 103 -40.30 -3.81 20.74
C SER A 103 -40.71 -3.36 22.14
N ALA A 104 -39.80 -2.72 22.90
CA ALA A 104 -40.12 -2.22 24.24
C ALA A 104 -41.03 -0.98 24.18
N LEU A 105 -40.95 -0.18 23.12
CA LEU A 105 -41.86 0.95 22.90
C LEU A 105 -43.26 0.49 22.49
N GLU A 106 -43.38 -0.57 21.69
CA GLU A 106 -44.68 -1.14 21.31
C GLU A 106 -45.41 -1.74 22.51
N LEU A 107 -44.69 -2.40 23.43
CA LEU A 107 -45.26 -2.98 24.67
C LEU A 107 -45.71 -1.94 25.72
N ILE A 108 -45.32 -0.67 25.60
CA ILE A 108 -45.74 0.40 26.53
C ILE A 108 -47.05 1.06 26.08
N ASN A 109 -47.44 0.87 24.82
CA ASN A 109 -48.62 1.51 24.22
C ASN A 109 -49.84 0.57 24.08
N ASP A 110 -49.73 -0.66 24.60
CA ASP A 110 -50.83 -1.62 24.81
C ASP A 110 -51.16 -1.74 26.31
#